data_AF-A0A917FHI2-F1
#
_entry.id   AF-A0A917FHI2-F1
#
_cell.length_a   1.000
_cell.length_b   1.000
_cell.length_c   1.000
_cell.angle_alpha   90.00
_cell.angle_beta   90.00
_cell.angle_gamma   90.00
#
_symmetry.space_group_name_H-M   'P 1'
#
loop_
_entity.id
_entity.type
_entity.pdbx_description
1 polymer ?
#
loop_
_entity_poly.entity_id
_entity_poly.type
_entity_poly.pdbx_seq_one_letter_code
_entity_poly.pdbx_strand_id
1 'polypeptide(L)'
;MKETQFRVFLESLDSIKSKYDAVSSRISRANRIEKVLMVDLDTVVKDDYNTYQTLLGIQTEFGDKNGAIQNALRKYYLFTHGKEFPSVAKCKKEFRGGYDA
;
A
#
# COMPACT_ATOMS: atom_id res chain seq x y z
N MET A 1 -5.86 3.14 -9.92
CA MET A 1 -5.08 4.17 -9.20
C MET A 1 -4.74 5.42 -10.03
N LYS A 2 -4.52 6.57 -9.39
CA LYS A 2 -3.95 7.83 -9.94
C LYS A 2 -2.45 7.72 -10.20
N GLU A 3 -2.07 6.88 -11.16
CA GLU A 3 -0.68 6.48 -11.39
C GLU A 3 0.27 7.68 -11.63
N THR A 4 -0.11 8.61 -12.51
CA THR A 4 0.75 9.76 -12.86
C THR A 4 1.04 10.64 -11.66
N GLN A 5 0.01 10.99 -10.88
CA GLN A 5 0.19 11.81 -9.67
C GLN A 5 0.99 11.06 -8.61
N PHE A 6 0.77 9.75 -8.47
CA PHE A 6 1.53 8.94 -7.54
C PHE A 6 3.01 8.85 -7.94
N ARG A 7 3.32 8.74 -9.23
CA ARG A 7 4.70 8.78 -9.74
C ARG A 7 5.38 10.10 -9.37
N VAL A 8 4.74 11.23 -9.65
CA VAL A 8 5.26 12.58 -9.31
C VAL A 8 5.50 12.70 -7.80
N PHE A 9 4.57 12.19 -6.98
CA PHE A 9 4.75 12.14 -5.53
C PHE A 9 5.96 11.30 -5.12
N LEU A 10 6.16 10.11 -5.69
CA LEU A 10 7.31 9.29 -5.35
C LEU A 10 8.63 9.96 -5.76
N GLU A 11 8.66 10.65 -6.91
CA GLU A 11 9.83 11.39 -7.38
C GLU A 11 10.21 12.59 -6.49
N SER A 12 9.26 13.12 -5.73
CA SER A 12 9.49 14.22 -4.78
C SER A 12 9.97 13.76 -3.40
N LEU A 13 9.93 12.46 -3.09
CA LEU A 13 10.38 11.95 -1.79
C LEU A 13 11.92 11.89 -1.71
N ASP A 14 12.52 12.69 -0.83
CA ASP A 14 13.97 12.67 -0.55
C ASP A 14 14.48 11.30 -0.04
N SER A 15 13.59 10.50 0.56
CA SER A 15 13.89 9.13 0.98
C SER A 15 14.20 8.17 -0.17
N ILE A 16 13.92 8.56 -1.43
CA ILE A 16 14.17 7.75 -2.63
C ILE A 16 15.46 8.22 -3.32
N LYS A 17 16.57 7.56 -3.01
CA LYS A 17 17.90 7.89 -3.54
C LYS A 17 18.07 7.56 -5.03
N SER A 18 17.58 6.40 -5.47
CA SER A 18 17.51 6.03 -6.90
C SER A 18 16.10 6.33 -7.42
N LYS A 19 15.90 7.53 -7.96
CA LYS A 19 14.57 7.97 -8.40
C LYS A 19 14.00 7.05 -9.45
N TYR A 20 14.75 6.73 -10.51
CA TYR A 20 14.21 5.97 -11.64
C TYR A 20 13.76 4.56 -11.28
N ASP A 21 14.67 3.72 -10.73
CA ASP A 21 14.37 2.31 -10.47
C ASP A 21 13.40 2.15 -9.31
N ALA A 22 13.57 2.94 -8.26
CA ALA A 22 12.78 2.76 -7.05
C ALA A 22 11.37 3.35 -7.18
N VAL A 23 11.16 4.37 -8.01
CA VAL A 23 9.81 4.85 -8.41
C VAL A 23 9.16 3.82 -9.31
N SER A 24 9.83 3.42 -10.40
CA SER A 24 9.26 2.47 -11.38
C SER A 24 8.90 1.13 -10.74
N SER A 25 9.73 0.63 -9.82
CA SER A 25 9.44 -0.60 -9.07
C SER A 25 8.21 -0.46 -8.17
N ARG A 26 8.01 0.70 -7.52
CA ARG A 26 6.83 0.93 -6.68
C ARG A 26 5.55 1.06 -7.49
N ILE A 27 5.59 1.78 -8.62
CA ILE A 27 4.47 1.87 -9.56
C ILE A 27 4.10 0.47 -10.09
N SER A 28 5.09 -0.31 -10.54
CA SER A 28 4.87 -1.67 -11.02
C SER A 28 4.24 -2.57 -9.95
N ARG A 29 4.69 -2.47 -8.70
CA ARG A 29 4.10 -3.22 -7.58
C ARG A 29 2.68 -2.77 -7.26
N ALA A 30 2.38 -1.48 -7.28
CA ALA A 30 1.03 -0.95 -7.09
C ALA A 30 0.07 -1.47 -8.17
N ASN A 31 0.47 -1.39 -9.44
CA ASN A 31 -0.31 -1.95 -10.56
C ASN A 31 -0.50 -3.47 -10.43
N ARG A 32 0.53 -4.18 -9.93
CA ARG A 32 0.43 -5.62 -9.71
C ARG A 32 -0.57 -5.96 -8.59
N ILE A 33 -0.68 -5.14 -7.55
CA ILE A 33 -1.70 -5.30 -6.50
C ILE A 33 -3.09 -5.20 -7.10
N GLU A 34 -3.36 -4.13 -7.88
CA GLU A 34 -4.66 -3.95 -8.54
C GLU A 34 -5.02 -5.13 -9.43
N LYS A 35 -4.05 -5.61 -10.23
CA LYS A 35 -4.26 -6.71 -11.16
C LYS A 35 -4.48 -8.06 -10.49
N VAL A 36 -3.69 -8.42 -9.49
CA VAL A 36 -3.74 -9.76 -8.86
C VAL A 36 -4.90 -9.85 -7.87
N LEU A 37 -5.13 -8.81 -7.08
CA LEU A 37 -6.22 -8.81 -6.09
C LEU A 37 -7.55 -8.34 -6.68
N MET A 38 -7.57 -7.91 -7.95
CA MET A 38 -8.74 -7.38 -8.65
C MET A 38 -9.39 -6.21 -7.88
N VAL A 39 -8.55 -5.31 -7.36
CA VAL A 39 -8.97 -4.12 -6.60
C VAL A 39 -8.55 -2.84 -7.30
N ASP A 40 -9.21 -1.73 -6.97
CA ASP A 40 -8.76 -0.38 -7.31
C ASP A 40 -8.19 0.29 -6.06
N LEU A 41 -6.92 0.70 -6.11
CA LEU A 41 -6.25 1.33 -4.98
C LEU A 41 -6.86 2.68 -4.63
N ASP A 42 -7.45 3.42 -5.58
CA ASP A 42 -8.18 4.66 -5.26
C ASP A 42 -9.41 4.39 -4.39
N THR A 43 -9.97 3.19 -4.47
CA THR A 43 -11.11 2.76 -3.67
C THR A 43 -10.66 2.11 -2.36
N VAL A 44 -9.65 1.25 -2.39
CA VAL A 44 -9.09 0.57 -1.20
C VAL A 44 -8.66 1.56 -0.14
N VAL A 45 -7.92 2.60 -0.51
CA VAL A 45 -7.33 3.52 0.48
C VAL A 45 -8.34 4.43 1.16
N LYS A 46 -9.59 4.53 0.68
CA LYS A 46 -10.63 5.36 1.31
C LYS A 46 -11.09 4.81 2.66
N ASP A 47 -10.81 3.55 2.94
CA ASP A 47 -11.20 2.87 4.17
C ASP A 47 -9.98 2.16 4.78
N ASP A 48 -9.68 2.48 6.03
CA ASP A 48 -8.49 1.96 6.73
C ASP A 48 -8.60 0.44 6.95
N TYR A 49 -9.80 -0.10 7.15
CA TYR A 49 -10.02 -1.54 7.29
C TYR A 49 -9.80 -2.27 5.96
N ASN A 50 -10.32 -1.74 4.84
CA ASN A 50 -10.08 -2.28 3.50
C ASN A 50 -8.59 -2.21 3.12
N THR A 51 -7.91 -1.12 3.49
CA THR A 51 -6.45 -1.00 3.33
C THR A 51 -5.72 -2.09 4.11
N TYR A 52 -6.11 -2.31 5.38
CA TYR A 52 -5.57 -3.38 6.20
C TYR A 52 -5.82 -4.78 5.62
N GLN A 53 -7.05 -5.08 5.19
CA GLN A 53 -7.40 -6.36 4.56
C GLN A 53 -6.60 -6.58 3.28
N THR A 54 -6.40 -5.54 2.48
CA THR A 54 -5.58 -5.62 1.26
C THR A 54 -4.11 -5.91 1.61
N LEU A 55 -3.56 -5.32 2.69
CA LEU A 55 -2.20 -5.63 3.17
C LEU A 55 -2.06 -7.10 3.59
N LEU A 56 -3.09 -7.69 4.21
CA LEU A 56 -3.12 -9.11 4.53
C LEU A 56 -3.21 -9.97 3.25
N GLY A 57 -4.07 -9.60 2.31
CA GLY A 57 -4.18 -10.26 0.99
C GLY A 57 -2.85 -10.25 0.24
N ILE A 58 -2.11 -9.14 0.28
CA ILE A 58 -0.75 -9.05 -0.30
C ILE A 58 0.19 -10.09 0.32
N GLN A 59 0.15 -10.25 1.65
CA GLN A 59 1.01 -11.21 2.35
C GLN A 59 0.72 -12.65 1.92
N THR A 60 -0.56 -12.99 1.76
CA THR A 60 -1.01 -14.32 1.37
C THR A 60 -0.71 -14.61 -0.11
N GLU A 61 -1.12 -13.73 -1.02
CA GLU A 61 -1.08 -13.98 -2.47
C GLU A 61 0.33 -13.87 -3.06
N PHE A 62 1.16 -12.96 -2.53
CA PHE A 62 2.49 -12.70 -3.09
C PHE A 62 3.62 -13.36 -2.29
N GLY A 63 3.31 -13.91 -1.11
CA GLY A 63 4.34 -14.35 -0.17
C GLY A 63 5.33 -13.23 0.19
N ASP A 64 4.86 -11.99 0.30
CA ASP A 64 5.68 -10.78 0.50
C ASP A 64 6.31 -10.71 1.90
N LYS A 65 7.29 -11.58 2.16
CA LYS A 65 7.97 -11.71 3.47
C LYS A 65 8.72 -10.45 3.89
N ASN A 66 9.22 -9.69 2.93
CA ASN A 66 10.04 -8.49 3.18
C ASN A 66 9.23 -7.19 3.15
N GLY A 67 7.91 -7.27 2.89
CA GLY A 67 7.00 -6.12 2.85
C GLY A 67 7.25 -5.18 1.66
N ALA A 68 7.92 -5.64 0.60
CA ALA A 68 8.30 -4.81 -0.54
C ALA A 68 7.08 -4.40 -1.39
N ILE A 69 6.09 -5.30 -1.51
CA ILE A 69 4.83 -5.04 -2.22
C ILE A 69 3.88 -4.28 -1.30
N GLN A 70 3.79 -4.66 -0.03
CA GLN A 70 3.01 -3.89 0.96
C GLN A 70 3.45 -2.43 1.03
N ASN A 71 4.75 -2.15 0.89
CA ASN A 71 5.27 -0.79 0.87
C ASN A 71 4.72 0.05 -0.30
N ALA A 72 4.39 -0.57 -1.43
CA ALA A 72 3.75 0.14 -2.53
C ALA A 72 2.36 0.64 -2.13
N LEU A 73 1.54 -0.22 -1.51
CA LEU A 73 0.22 0.16 -0.97
C LEU A 73 0.34 1.23 0.12
N ARG A 74 1.27 1.08 1.08
CA ARG A 74 1.48 2.09 2.13
C ARG A 74 1.91 3.45 1.57
N LYS A 75 2.76 3.48 0.55
CA LYS A 75 3.14 4.74 -0.12
C LYS A 75 1.98 5.34 -0.90
N TYR A 76 1.09 4.53 -1.47
CA TYR A 76 -0.12 5.03 -2.10
C TYR A 76 -1.10 5.63 -1.06
N TYR A 77 -1.23 5.00 0.10
CA TYR A 77 -1.99 5.55 1.22
C TYR A 77 -1.40 6.88 1.70
N LEU A 78 -0.07 6.96 1.87
CA LEU A 78 0.62 8.21 2.21
C LEU A 78 0.36 9.31 1.19
N PHE A 79 0.45 9.00 -0.11
CA PHE A 79 0.16 9.93 -1.19
C PHE A 79 -1.26 10.51 -1.09
N THR A 80 -2.24 9.69 -0.75
CA THR A 80 -3.65 10.09 -0.71
C THR A 80 -4.08 10.77 0.59
N HIS A 81 -3.45 10.44 1.72
CA HIS A 81 -3.85 10.91 3.05
C HIS A 81 -2.86 11.88 3.71
N GLY A 82 -1.65 12.00 3.17
CA GLY A 82 -0.57 12.80 3.77
C GLY A 82 0.00 12.22 5.07
N LYS A 83 -0.42 11.01 5.48
CA LYS A 83 0.07 10.31 6.68
C LYS A 83 0.44 8.85 6.37
N GLU A 84 1.42 8.30 7.07
CA GLU A 84 1.82 6.90 6.93
C GLU A 84 0.74 5.96 7.46
N PHE A 85 0.46 4.89 6.72
CA PHE A 85 -0.43 3.83 7.20
C PHE A 85 0.26 3.01 8.30
N PRO A 86 -0.43 2.64 9.39
CA PRO A 86 0.17 1.84 10.46
C PRO A 86 0.72 0.47 10.01
N SER A 87 1.53 -0.15 10.87
CA SER A 87 1.98 -1.52 10.64
C SER A 87 0.82 -2.52 10.79
N VAL A 88 0.90 -3.66 10.09
CA VAL A 88 -0.10 -4.75 10.21
C VAL A 88 -0.28 -5.18 11.67
N ALA A 89 0.79 -5.20 12.46
CA ALA A 89 0.73 -5.54 13.88
C ALA A 89 -0.06 -4.51 14.71
N LYS A 90 0.04 -3.21 14.38
CA LYS A 90 -0.75 -2.15 15.01
C LYS A 90 -2.21 -2.22 14.59
N CYS A 91 -2.47 -2.33 13.28
CA CYS A 91 -3.83 -2.53 12.75
C CYS A 91 -4.51 -3.78 13.34
N LYS A 92 -3.78 -4.87 13.54
CA LYS A 92 -4.31 -6.08 14.19
C LYS A 92 -4.78 -5.81 15.62
N LYS A 93 -4.22 -4.85 16.35
CA LYS A 93 -4.74 -4.49 17.68
C LYS A 93 -6.00 -3.63 17.56
N GLU A 94 -6.02 -2.73 16.58
CA GLU A 94 -7.10 -1.78 16.35
C GLU A 94 -8.36 -2.45 15.78
N PHE A 95 -8.22 -3.38 14.83
CA PHE A 95 -9.35 -4.02 14.14
C PHE A 95 -9.78 -5.38 14.72
N ARG A 96 -9.03 -5.96 15.67
CA ARG A 96 -9.38 -7.26 16.28
C ARG A 96 -10.44 -7.14 17.39
N GLY A 97 -10.76 -5.94 17.85
CA GLY A 97 -11.82 -5.70 18.84
C GLY A 97 -13.26 -5.86 18.32
N GLY A 98 -13.48 -6.27 17.07
CA GLY A 98 -14.81 -6.37 16.46
C GLY A 98 -15.39 -7.78 16.31
N TYR A 99 -14.67 -8.85 16.67
CA TYR A 99 -15.09 -10.24 16.43
C TYR A 99 -14.84 -11.19 17.62
N ASP A 100 -14.80 -10.67 18.84
CA ASP A 100 -14.79 -11.47 20.08
C ASP A 100 -15.95 -11.03 21.01
N ALA A 101 -17.18 -10.96 20.49
CA ALA A 101 -18.41 -10.78 21.27
C ALA A 101 -19.52 -11.70 20.74
#